data_AF-A0A0F9GBV1-F1
#
_entry.id   AF-A0A0F9GBV1-F1
#
_cell.length_a   1.000
_cell.length_b   1.000
_cell.length_c   1.000
_cell.angle_alpha   90.00
_cell.angle_beta   90.00
_cell.angle_gamma   90.00
#
_symmetry.space_group_name_H-M   'P 1'
#
loop_
_entity.id
_entity.type
_entity.pdbx_description
1 polymer ?
#
loop_
_entity_poly.entity_id
_entity_poly.type
_entity_poly.pdbx_seq_one_letter_code
_entity_poly.pdbx_strand_id
1 'polypeptide(L)' 'MEEKKIKLNEEVLTEDEFDKKKKELEQKKGVKVVEKGDGSFKTRIQG' A
#
# COMPACT_ATOMS: atom_id res chain seq x y z
N MET A 1 4.53 -21.55 -4.83
CA MET A 1 4.05 -20.21 -5.20
C MET A 1 4.77 -19.26 -4.27
N GLU A 2 5.63 -18.38 -4.78
CA GLU A 2 6.23 -17.34 -3.95
C GLU A 2 5.12 -16.36 -3.55
N GLU A 3 4.79 -16.33 -2.25
CA GLU A 3 3.92 -15.29 -1.71
C GLU A 3 4.61 -13.95 -1.92
N LYS A 4 4.09 -13.16 -2.87
CA LYS A 4 4.52 -11.78 -3.07
C LYS A 4 4.11 -10.97 -1.83
N LYS A 5 5.09 -10.76 -0.95
CA LYS A 5 4.93 -9.92 0.23
C LYS A 5 5.08 -8.47 -0.20
N ILE A 6 3.99 -7.71 -0.06
CA ILE A 6 3.97 -6.27 -0.35
C ILE A 6 4.23 -5.54 0.96
N LYS A 7 5.12 -4.55 0.96
CA LYS A 7 5.31 -3.68 2.15
C LYS A 7 4.54 -2.39 1.98
N LEU A 8 3.62 -2.03 2.88
CA LEU A 8 2.95 -0.73 2.89
C LEU A 8 3.25 -0.01 4.21
N ASN A 9 3.91 1.15 4.17
CA ASN A 9 4.30 1.88 5.40
C ASN A 9 5.05 1.00 6.41
N GLU A 10 6.01 0.20 5.93
CA GLU A 10 6.79 -0.75 6.75
C GLU A 10 6.00 -1.96 7.27
N GLU A 11 4.70 -2.04 6.99
CA GLU A 11 3.86 -3.19 7.29
C GLU A 11 3.90 -4.20 6.14
N VAL A 12 4.14 -5.48 6.44
CA VAL A 12 4.13 -6.54 5.44
C VAL A 12 2.70 -7.04 5.27
N LEU A 13 2.17 -6.87 4.06
CA LEU A 13 0.84 -7.28 3.65
C LEU A 13 0.93 -8.31 2.54
N THR A 14 -0.09 -9.15 2.47
CA THR A 14 -0.35 -9.99 1.30
C THR A 14 -0.99 -9.16 0.20
N GLU A 15 -1.04 -9.67 -1.03
CA GLU A 15 -1.73 -9.00 -2.14
C GLU A 15 -3.19 -8.65 -1.80
N ASP A 16 -3.92 -9.53 -1.12
CA ASP A 16 -5.33 -9.33 -0.76
C ASP A 16 -5.50 -8.19 0.27
N GLU A 17 -4.68 -8.20 1.31
CA GLU A 17 -4.67 -7.17 2.34
C GLU A 17 -4.22 -5.81 1.77
N PHE A 18 -3.24 -5.83 0.86
CA PHE A 18 -2.79 -4.63 0.17
C PHE A 18 -3.89 -4.04 -0.72
N ASP A 19 -4.64 -4.84 -1.49
CA ASP A 19 -5.72 -4.32 -2.35
C ASP A 19 -6.84 -3.66 -1.53
N LYS A 20 -7.25 -4.31 -0.43
CA LYS A 20 -8.23 -3.74 0.52
C LYS A 20 -7.75 -2.42 1.07
N LYS A 21 -6.53 -2.40 1.62
CA LYS A 21 -5.96 -1.22 2.28
C LYS A 21 -5.73 -0.10 1.27
N LYS A 22 -5.25 -0.42 0.06
CA LYS A 22 -5.10 0.53 -1.05
C LYS A 22 -6.43 1.17 -1.40
N LYS A 23 -7.52 0.40 -1.57
CA LYS A 23 -8.87 0.95 -1.81
C LYS A 23 -9.32 1.87 -0.69
N GLU A 24 -9.17 1.46 0.57
CA GLU A 24 -9.52 2.30 1.73
C GLU A 24 -8.72 3.61 1.74
N LEU A 25 -7.44 3.55 1.39
CA LEU A 25 -6.55 4.71 1.36
C LEU A 25 -6.84 5.63 0.17
N GLU A 26 -7.20 5.09 -1.00
CA GLU A 26 -7.62 5.88 -2.16
C GLU A 26 -9.00 6.52 -1.96
N GLN A 27 -9.87 5.93 -1.14
CA GLN A 27 -11.13 6.56 -0.72
C GLN A 27 -10.91 7.70 0.27
N LYS A 28 -9.81 7.69 1.03
CA LYS A 28 -9.46 8.81 1.91
C LYS A 28 -8.98 9.99 1.08
N LYS A 29 -9.81 11.04 1.04
CA LYS A 29 -9.48 12.30 0.37
C LYS A 29 -8.18 12.87 0.96
N GLY A 30 -7.19 13.13 0.11
CA GLY A 30 -5.88 13.62 0.52
C GLY A 30 -4.90 12.52 0.96
N VAL A 31 -5.16 11.24 0.67
CA VAL A 31 -4.18 10.16 0.84
C VAL A 31 -3.89 9.52 -0.51
N LYS A 32 -2.60 9.35 -0.84
CA LYS A 32 -2.16 8.68 -2.06
C LYS A 32 -1.16 7.58 -1.72
N VAL A 33 -1.40 6.39 -2.26
CA VAL A 33 -0.42 5.29 -2.19
C VAL A 33 0.61 5.52 -3.28
N VAL A 34 1.89 5.49 -2.91
CA VAL A 34 3.04 5.66 -3.80
C VAL A 34 3.98 4.49 -3.62
N GLU A 35 4.35 3.86 -4.73
CA GLU A 35 5.38 2.82 -4.74
C GLU A 35 6.75 3.45 -4.41
N LYS A 36 7.48 2.80 -3.50
CA LYS A 36 8.86 3.15 -3.14
C LYS A 36 9.90 2.33 -3.93
N GLY A 37 9.50 1.22 -4.54
CA GLY A 37 10.36 0.24 -5.23
C GLY A 37 10.53 -1.05 -4.43
N ASP A 38 11.00 -2.13 -5.07
CA ASP A 38 11.24 -3.43 -4.44
C ASP A 38 9.98 -4.08 -3.79
N GLY A 39 8.80 -3.86 -4.39
CA GLY A 39 7.52 -4.34 -3.82
C GLY A 39 7.09 -3.58 -2.55
N SER A 40 7.71 -2.43 -2.26
CA SER A 40 7.33 -1.55 -1.16
C SER A 40 6.54 -0.34 -1.65
N PHE A 41 5.57 0.06 -0.84
CA PHE A 41 4.63 1.14 -1.02
C PHE A 41 4.59 1.97 0.27
N LYS A 42 4.25 3.24 0.13
CA LYS A 42 3.98 4.13 1.26
C LYS A 42 2.73 4.95 0.97
N THR A 43 2.05 5.38 2.02
CA THR A 43 1.02 6.40 1.89
C THR A 43 1.64 7.78 2.03
N ARG A 44 1.13 8.73 1.25
CA ARG A 44 1.48 10.13 1.36
C ARG A 44 0.20 10.93 1.51
N ILE A 45 0.16 11.78 2.52
CA ILE A 45 -0.95 12.72 2.72
C ILE A 45 -0.69 13.92 1.80
N GLN A 46 -1.57 14.15 0.84
CA GLN A 46 -1.70 15.42 0.11
C GLN A 46 -2.70 16.29 0.89
N GLY A 47 -2.15 17.07 1.82
CA GLY A 47 -2.84 18.22 2.40
C GLY A 47 -2.80 19.41 1.46
#